data_AF-A0A534ZSV2-F1
#
_entry.id   AF-A0A534ZSV2-F1
#
_cell.length_a   1.000
_cell.length_b   1.000
_cell.length_c   1.000
_cell.angle_alpha   90.00
_cell.angle_beta   90.00
_cell.angle_gamma   90.00
#
_symmetry.space_group_name_H-M   'P 1'
#
loop_
_entity.id
_entity.type
_entity.pdbx_description
1 polymer ?
#
loop_
_entity_poly.entity_id
_entity_poly.type
_entity_poly.pdbx_seq_one_letter_code
_entity_poly.pdbx_strand_id
1 'polypeptide(L)' 'MFRIARAPIVLERLMRAVRDPAAGAVVVFLGTTRNRNAGRRVVRLEYEAYGR' A
#
# COMPACT_ATOMS: atom_id res chain seq x y z
N MET A 1 10.57 -3.52 9.07
CA MET A 1 10.98 -3.58 7.64
C MET A 1 10.20 -2.53 6.88
N PHE A 2 10.88 -1.69 6.08
CA PHE A 2 10.23 -0.69 5.23
C PHE A 2 10.79 -0.79 3.82
N ARG A 3 9.98 -0.55 2.80
CA ARG A 3 10.38 -0.69 1.39
C ARG A 3 9.54 0.21 0.49
N ILE A 4 10.20 0.83 -0.48
CA ILE A 4 9.56 1.47 -1.64
C ILE A 4 9.55 0.46 -2.79
N ALA A 5 8.43 0.31 -3.49
CA ALA A 5 8.26 -0.66 -4.56
C ALA A 5 7.70 0.00 -5.82
N ARG A 6 8.22 -0.41 -6.99
CA ARG A 6 7.63 -0.05 -8.30
C ARG A 6 6.62 -1.08 -8.80
N ALA A 7 6.74 -2.33 -8.34
CA ALA A 7 5.80 -3.41 -8.64
C ALA A 7 4.55 -3.33 -7.74
N PRO A 8 3.43 -3.96 -8.13
CA PRO A 8 2.23 -4.04 -7.30
C PRO A 8 2.50 -4.54 -5.89
N ILE A 9 1.79 -3.98 -4.92
CA ILE A 9 1.86 -4.40 -3.52
C ILE A 9 1.05 -5.68 -3.35
N VAL A 10 1.70 -6.76 -2.89
CA VAL A 10 1.06 -8.05 -2.58
C VAL A 10 0.76 -8.10 -1.09
N LEU A 11 -0.52 -7.95 -0.73
CA LEU A 11 -0.95 -7.78 0.66
C LEU A 11 -0.67 -9.01 1.52
N GLU A 12 -0.85 -10.21 0.97
CA GLU A 12 -0.62 -11.48 1.66
C GLU A 12 0.81 -11.62 2.16
N ARG A 13 1.78 -11.09 1.39
CA ARG A 13 3.19 -11.09 1.79
C ARG A 13 3.43 -10.20 3.00
N LEU A 14 2.73 -9.07 3.09
CA LEU A 14 2.85 -8.15 4.23
C LEU A 14 2.17 -8.74 5.47
N MET A 15 0.98 -9.31 5.33
CA MET A 15 0.25 -9.95 6.43
C MET A 15 1.04 -11.11 7.04
N ARG A 16 1.69 -11.93 6.22
CA ARG A 16 2.56 -13.01 6.72
C ARG A 16 3.78 -12.47 7.46
N ALA A 17 4.35 -11.36 7.00
CA ALA A 17 5.55 -10.78 7.60
C ALA A 17 5.32 -10.18 9.00
N VAL A 18 4.07 -9.89 9.37
CA VAL A 18 3.69 -9.32 10.67
C VAL A 18 2.84 -10.27 11.53
N ARG A 19 2.65 -11.52 11.10
CA ARG A 19 1.88 -12.50 11.84
C ARG A 19 2.63 -12.94 13.09
N ASP A 20 1.97 -12.91 14.24
CA ASP A 20 2.50 -13.37 15.51
C ASP A 20 1.40 -14.13 16.29
N PRO A 21 1.67 -15.33 16.83
CA PRO A 21 0.70 -16.08 17.65
C PRO A 21 0.20 -15.34 18.89
N ALA A 22 0.97 -14.40 19.45
CA ALA A 22 0.59 -13.58 20.59
C ALA A 22 -0.24 -12.34 20.21
N ALA A 23 -0.28 -11.99 18.91
CA ALA A 23 -1.06 -10.85 18.44
C ALA A 23 -2.53 -11.23 18.23
N GLY A 24 -3.44 -10.61 18.99
CA GLY A 24 -4.88 -10.83 18.85
C GLY A 24 -5.51 -10.19 17.60
N ALA A 25 -4.81 -9.26 16.95
CA ALA A 25 -5.25 -8.63 15.71
C ALA A 25 -4.07 -8.04 14.92
N VAL A 26 -4.26 -7.91 13.61
CA VAL A 26 -3.41 -7.13 12.71
C VAL A 26 -4.32 -6.16 11.95
N VAL A 27 -3.94 -4.88 11.92
CA VAL A 27 -4.69 -3.85 11.21
C VAL A 27 -3.88 -3.38 10.01
N VAL A 28 -4.53 -3.28 8.86
CA VAL A 28 -3.94 -2.79 7.61
C VAL A 28 -4.63 -1.52 7.18
N PHE A 29 -3.83 -0.52 6.83
CA PHE A 29 -4.27 0.60 6.02
C PHE A 29 -3.86 0.39 4.57
N LEU A 30 -4.82 0.38 3.64
CA LEU A 30 -4.59 0.22 2.20
C LEU A 30 -5.05 1.48 1.45
N GLY A 31 -4.10 2.34 1.07
CA GLY A 31 -4.38 3.48 0.21
C GLY A 31 -4.44 3.07 -1.27
N THR A 32 -5.56 3.33 -1.93
CA THR A 32 -5.74 3.05 -3.37
C THR A 32 -6.00 4.32 -4.16
N THR A 33 -5.62 4.35 -5.44
CA THR A 33 -5.95 5.46 -6.34
C THR A 33 -7.47 5.53 -6.57
N ARG A 34 -8.08 6.66 -6.19
CA ARG A 34 -9.50 6.94 -6.47
C ARG A 34 -9.70 7.23 -7.96
N ASN A 35 -10.88 6.91 -8.50
CA ASN A 35 -11.22 7.13 -9.90
C ASN A 35 -11.70 8.57 -10.22
N ARG A 36 -11.93 9.41 -9.21
CA ARG A 36 -12.34 10.82 -9.34
C ARG A 36 -11.65 11.70 -8.31
N ASN A 37 -11.29 12.91 -8.71
CA ASN A 37 -10.74 13.95 -7.82
C ASN A 37 -11.05 15.35 -8.38
N ALA A 38 -11.47 16.28 -7.52
CA ALA A 38 -11.81 17.67 -7.90
C ALA A 38 -12.74 17.77 -9.13
N GLY A 39 -13.80 16.96 -9.17
CA GLY A 39 -14.77 16.91 -10.27
C GLY A 39 -14.28 16.22 -11.56
N ARG A 40 -13.01 15.79 -11.63
CA ARG A 40 -12.41 15.20 -12.84
C ARG A 40 -12.19 13.70 -12.67
N ARG A 41 -12.24 12.96 -13.79
CA ARG A 41 -11.87 11.53 -13.83
C ARG A 41 -10.35 11.37 -13.72
N VAL A 42 -9.90 10.50 -12.83
CA VAL A 42 -8.48 10.14 -12.68
C VAL A 42 -8.21 8.89 -13.52
N VAL A 43 -7.20 8.96 -14.39
CA VAL A 43 -6.77 7.82 -15.23
C VAL A 43 -5.65 7.04 -14.53
N ARG A 44 -4.69 7.75 -13.93
CA ARG A 44 -3.60 7.19 -13.14
C ARG A 44 -3.00 8.24 -12.21
N LEU A 45 -2.23 7.80 -11.23
CA LEU A 45 -1.28 8.62 -10.49
C LEU A 45 0.13 8.11 -10.78
N GLU A 46 1.07 9.03 -10.93
CA GLU A 46 2.49 8.73 -10.95
C GLU A 46 3.07 9.04 -9.57
N TYR A 47 3.88 8.13 -9.06
CA TYR A 47 4.51 8.25 -7.75
C TYR A 47 6.01 8.34 -7.93
N GLU A 48 6.61 9.32 -7.27
CA GLU A 48 8.04 9.49 -7.16
C GLU A 48 8.44 9.46 -5.68
N ALA A 49 9.66 9.02 -5.42
CA ALA A 49 10.22 9.06 -4.09
C ALA A 49 11.73 9.27 -4.20
N TYR A 50 12.28 10.13 -3.34
CA TYR A 50 13.72 10.20 -3.16
C TYR A 50 14.17 8.95 -2.40
N GLY A 51 14.69 7.98 -3.14
CA GLY A 51 15.27 6.77 -2.59
C GLY A 51 16.66 7.04 -2.00
N ARG A 52 17.10 6.12 -1.14
CA ARG A 52 18.50 6.05 -0.72
C ARG A 52 19.30 5.21 -1.72
#